data_AF-A0A932JGL0-F1
#
_entry.id   AF-A0A932JGL0-F1
#
_cell.length_a   1.000
_cell.length_b   1.000
_cell.length_c   1.000
_cell.angle_alpha   90.00
_cell.angle_beta   90.00
_cell.angle_gamma   90.00
#
_symmetry.space_group_name_H-M   'P 1'
#
loop_
_entity.id
_entity.type
_entity.pdbx_description
1 polymer ?
#
loop_
_entity_poly.entity_id
_entity_poly.type
_entity_poly.pdbx_seq_one_letter_code
_entity_poly.pdbx_strand_id
1 'polypeptide(L)' 'QTCRGLGINPREYLEDIFGRLMSHNAQKLQELLPDQWQLNRQKSTG' A
#
# COMPACT_ATOMS: atom_id res chain seq x y z
N GLN A 1 -8.64 7.92 -5.36
CA GLN A 1 -9.21 6.71 -4.72
C GLN A 1 -8.90 6.76 -3.23
N THR A 2 -9.76 6.23 -2.36
CA THR A 2 -9.55 6.23 -0.89
C THR A 2 -9.65 4.80 -0.35
N CYS A 3 -9.00 4.50 0.78
CA CYS A 3 -9.04 3.15 1.38
C CYS A 3 -10.48 2.64 1.57
N ARG A 4 -11.39 3.52 2.01
CA ARG A 4 -12.82 3.21 2.17
C ARG A 4 -13.50 2.82 0.85
N GLY A 5 -13.18 3.51 -0.24
CA GLY A 5 -13.72 3.19 -1.58
C GLY A 5 -13.20 1.87 -2.16
N LEU A 6 -12.12 1.33 -1.60
CA LEU A 6 -11.47 0.10 -2.05
C LEU A 6 -11.68 -1.09 -1.11
N GLY A 7 -12.47 -0.91 -0.04
CA GLY A 7 -12.64 -1.93 1.00
C GLY A 7 -11.35 -2.24 1.77
N ILE A 8 -10.36 -1.35 1.70
CA ILE A 8 -9.09 -1.50 2.41
C ILE A 8 -9.28 -1.02 3.85
N ASN A 9 -8.84 -1.83 4.82
CA ASN A 9 -8.75 -1.40 6.20
C ASN A 9 -7.68 -0.28 6.31
N PRO A 10 -8.05 0.96 6.65
CA PRO A 10 -7.11 2.08 6.69
C PRO A 10 -6.02 1.88 7.74
N ARG A 11 -6.27 1.15 8.83
CA ARG A 11 -5.28 0.85 9.85
C ARG A 11 -4.20 -0.07 9.32
N GLU A 12 -4.58 -1.17 8.67
CA GLU A 12 -3.60 -2.11 8.07
C GLU A 12 -2.78 -1.47 6.96
N TYR A 13 -3.42 -0.64 6.14
CA TYR A 13 -2.73 0.12 5.11
C TYR A 13 -1.67 1.03 5.73
N LEU A 14 -2.04 1.85 6.72
CA LEU A 14 -1.10 2.79 7.34
C LEU A 14 0.07 2.09 8.03
N GLU A 15 -0.18 1.02 8.80
CA GLU A 15 0.88 0.25 9.47
C GLU A 15 1.91 -0.29 8.47
N ASP A 16 1.43 -0.86 7.35
CA ASP A 16 2.31 -1.40 6.31
C ASP A 16 3.06 -0.29 5.54
N ILE A 17 2.38 0.84 5.24
CA ILE A 17 3.02 1.99 4.62
C ILE A 17 4.11 2.58 5.51
N PHE A 18 3.90 2.73 6.82
CA PHE A 18 4.93 3.25 7.73
C PHE A 18 6.16 2.34 7.77
N GLY A 19 5.97 1.02 7.72
CA GLY A 19 7.08 0.06 7.63
C GLY A 19 7.85 0.15 6.31
N ARG A 20 7.15 0.32 5.18
CA ARG A 20 7.77 0.36 3.84
C ARG A 20 8.39 1.70 3.50
N LEU A 21 7.77 2.81 3.92
CA LEU A 21 8.13 4.17 3.50
C LEU A 21 9.60 4.50 3.77
N MET A 22 10.14 4.02 4.89
CA MET A 22 11.53 4.25 5.30
C MET A 22 12.58 3.62 4.36
N SER A 23 12.21 2.57 3.62
CA SER A 23 13.10 1.86 2.70
C SER A 23 12.60 1.86 1.26
N HIS A 24 11.49 2.54 0.98
CA HIS A 24 10.90 2.59 -0.35
C HIS A 24 11.62 3.61 -1.22
N ASN A 25 11.76 3.29 -2.50
CA ASN A 25 12.33 4.22 -3.46
C ASN A 25 11.38 5.43 -3.64
N ALA A 26 11.88 6.64 -3.39
CA ALA A 26 11.09 7.87 -3.50
C ALA A 26 10.49 8.09 -4.90
N GLN A 27 11.10 7.56 -5.96
CA GLN A 27 10.57 7.63 -7.33
C GLN A 27 9.39 6.68 -7.56
N LYS A 28 9.10 5.79 -6.62
CA LYS A 28 8.06 4.76 -6.71
C LYS A 28 6.95 4.91 -5.66
N LEU A 29 6.80 6.08 -5.05
CA LEU A 29 5.77 6.33 -4.02
C LEU A 29 4.34 6.05 -4.52
N GLN A 30 4.08 6.15 -5.82
CA GLN A 30 2.81 5.73 -6.41
C GLN A 30 2.43 4.26 -6.13
N GLU A 31 3.40 3.37 -5.96
CA GLU A 31 3.17 1.95 -5.60
C GLU A 31 2.63 1.78 -4.18
N LEU A 32 2.78 2.81 -3.33
CA LEU A 32 2.25 2.86 -1.98
C LEU A 32 0.83 3.42 -1.91
N LEU A 33 0.26 3.93 -3.02
CA LEU A 33 -1.13 4.38 -3.03
C LEU A 33 -2.09 3.21 -2.73
N PRO A 34 -3.27 3.44 -2.14
CA PRO A 34 -4.14 2.38 -1.65
C PRO A 34 -4.46 1.31 -2.71
N ASP A 35 -4.75 1.72 -3.94
CA ASP A 35 -5.05 0.81 -5.04
C ASP A 35 -3.84 -0.02 -5.47
N GLN A 36 -2.65 0.60 -5.59
CA GLN A 36 -1.42 -0.10 -5.97
C GLN A 36 -0.91 -1.01 -4.85
N TRP A 37 -1.00 -0.56 -3.61
CA TRP A 37 -0.65 -1.32 -2.42
C TRP A 37 -1.43 -2.64 -2.36
N GLN A 38 -2.74 -2.59 -2.58
CA GLN A 38 -3.61 -3.77 -2.57
C GLN A 38 -3.26 -4.76 -3.69
N LEU A 39 -2.91 -4.26 -4.89
CA LEU A 39 -2.47 -5.10 -6.01
C LEU A 39 -1.11 -5.77 -5.72
N ASN A 40 -0.19 -5.04 -5.11
CA ASN A 40 1.15 -5.52 -4.81
C ASN A 40 1.17 -6.53 -3.66
N ARG A 41 0.26 -6.40 -2.67
CA ARG A 41 0.13 -7.37 -1.57
C ARG A 41 -0.23 -8.77 -2.06
N GLN A 42 -1.06 -8.87 -3.10
CA GLN A 42 -1.53 -10.15 -3.66
C GLN A 42 -0.46 -10.88 -4.49
N LYS A 43 0.53 -10.15 -5.01
CA LYS A 43 1.62 -10.75 -5.80
C LYS A 43 2.66 -11.50 -4.97
N SER A 44 2.72 -11.26 -3.66
CA SER A 44 3.71 -11.90 -2.78
C SER A 44 3.25 -13.25 -2.21
N THR A 45 2.04 -13.70 -2.55
CA THR A 45 1.45 -14.97 -2.08
C THR A 45 1.41 -16.06 -3.15
N GLY A 46 2.20 -15.93 -4.24
CA GLY A 46 2.36 -16.91 -5.31
C GLY A 46 3.77 -17.47 -5.38
#